data_AF-A0A8T6E6S0-F1
#
_entry.id   AF-A0A8T6E6S0-F1
#
_cell.length_a   1.000
_cell.length_b   1.000
_cell.length_c   1.000
_cell.angle_alpha   90.00
_cell.angle_beta   90.00
_cell.angle_gamma   90.00
#
_symmetry.space_group_name_H-M   'P 1'
#
loop_
_entity.id
_entity.type
_entity.pdbx_description
1 polymer ?
#
loop_
_entity_poly.entity_id
_entity_poly.type
_entity_poly.pdbx_seq_one_letter_code
_entity_poly.pdbx_strand_id
1 'polypeptide(L)'
;YVTNRWLGGTLTNWATISRRIEYLRDLEARMAAGEHESLTKRERLRMVKQYNRMQRAFGGLVQMDRPPGMVFVIDPRLEDIAVREANRTKTPIVALCDTDADPDLIDFPVPANDDAIRSIQLLTARVADAVLEGVAYGEVEQEAAAAGSVVEIDPADPAAEAVAAVQAAEAATATAPAAEAPPAAAPPAPEPAPAATAPPAAEPPPEAVAAPPAPEVAPAAEAPPAAAPPAPEAPPAPEAPSDDNPES
;
A
#
# COMPACT_ATOMS: atom_id res chain seq x y z
N TYR A 1 -2.15 3.20 6.24
CA TYR A 1 -1.97 3.46 4.80
C TYR A 1 -0.53 3.21 4.37
N VAL A 2 -0.27 2.98 3.08
CA VAL A 2 1.07 2.86 2.47
C VAL A 2 1.08 3.67 1.18
N THR A 3 2.01 4.62 1.04
CA THR A 3 2.07 5.54 -0.13
C THR A 3 3.36 5.41 -0.94
N ASN A 4 4.39 4.76 -0.41
CA ASN A 4 5.71 4.72 -1.03
C ASN A 4 5.97 3.42 -1.76
N ARG A 5 6.23 2.35 -1.00
CA ARG A 5 6.51 1.03 -1.57
C ARG A 5 5.93 -0.02 -0.64
N TRP A 6 5.21 -0.98 -1.19
CA TRP A 6 4.82 -2.16 -0.46
C TRP A 6 6.03 -3.03 -0.12
N LEU A 7 6.22 -3.35 1.17
CA LEU A 7 7.26 -4.28 1.59
C LEU A 7 6.71 -5.70 1.52
N GLY A 8 7.42 -6.59 0.81
CA GLY A 8 7.10 -8.01 0.83
C GLY A 8 7.11 -8.57 2.26
N GLY A 9 6.12 -9.37 2.61
CA GLY A 9 5.87 -9.89 3.94
C GLY A 9 4.95 -9.02 4.80
N THR A 10 4.41 -7.90 4.29
CA THR A 10 3.56 -6.99 5.08
C THR A 10 2.33 -7.71 5.64
N LEU A 11 1.63 -8.52 4.86
CA LEU A 11 0.48 -9.29 5.34
C LEU A 11 0.88 -10.70 5.76
N THR A 12 1.74 -11.33 4.98
CA THR A 12 2.07 -12.76 5.16
C THR A 12 3.05 -13.04 6.30
N ASN A 13 3.77 -12.03 6.79
CA ASN A 13 4.68 -12.12 7.93
C ASN A 13 4.44 -10.97 8.92
N TRP A 14 3.19 -10.80 9.35
CA TRP A 14 2.79 -9.72 10.27
C TRP A 14 3.61 -9.69 11.57
N ALA A 15 3.99 -10.84 12.12
CA ALA A 15 4.78 -10.92 13.34
C ALA A 15 6.17 -10.25 13.21
N THR A 16 6.76 -10.23 12.00
CA THR A 16 8.03 -9.52 11.78
C THR A 16 7.80 -8.04 11.54
N ILE A 17 6.72 -7.68 10.86
CA ILE A 17 6.36 -6.30 10.52
C ILE A 17 5.94 -5.52 11.77
N SER A 18 5.11 -6.11 12.62
CA SER A 18 4.74 -5.57 13.94
C SER A 18 5.97 -5.23 14.79
N ARG A 19 6.95 -6.14 14.91
CA ARG A 19 8.22 -5.84 15.59
C ARG A 19 8.99 -4.66 14.97
N ARG A 20 8.91 -4.46 13.65
CA ARG A 20 9.53 -3.31 12.97
C ARG A 20 8.77 -2.02 13.23
N ILE A 21 7.44 -2.09 13.34
CA ILE A 21 6.57 -0.96 13.71
C ILE A 21 6.83 -0.55 15.17
N GLU A 22 6.92 -1.51 16.09
CA GLU A 22 7.29 -1.25 17.49
C GLU A 22 8.67 -0.57 17.59
N TYR A 23 9.63 -1.03 16.80
CA TYR A 23 10.95 -0.39 16.74
C TYR A 23 10.88 1.05 16.21
N LEU A 24 9.98 1.34 15.26
CA LEU A 24 9.75 2.72 14.80
C LEU A 24 9.13 3.57 15.93
N ARG A 25 8.15 3.05 16.68
CA ARG A 25 7.56 3.74 17.84
C ARG A 25 8.62 4.06 18.92
N ASP A 26 9.54 3.13 19.18
CA ASP A 26 10.68 3.35 20.10
C ASP A 26 11.64 4.43 19.57
N LEU A 27 12.00 4.40 18.28
CA LEU A 27 12.82 5.45 17.67
C LEU A 27 12.17 6.83 17.75
N GLU A 28 10.85 6.91 17.53
CA GLU A 28 10.09 8.15 17.66
C GLU A 28 10.09 8.68 19.09
N ALA A 29 9.88 7.81 20.08
CA ALA A 29 9.94 8.17 21.49
C ALA A 29 11.32 8.71 21.91
N ARG A 30 12.41 8.06 21.46
CA ARG A 30 13.79 8.50 21.72
C ARG A 30 14.13 9.84 21.07
N MET A 31 13.63 10.05 19.84
CA MET A 31 13.78 11.32 19.14
C MET A 31 13.03 12.44 19.89
N ALA A 32 11.79 12.18 20.32
CA ALA A 32 10.97 13.12 21.09
C ALA A 32 11.56 13.43 22.48
N ALA A 33 12.21 12.45 23.11
CA ALA A 33 12.91 12.63 24.38
C ALA A 33 14.23 13.41 24.27
N GLY A 34 14.68 13.78 23.06
CA GLY A 34 15.91 14.56 22.85
C GLY A 34 17.20 13.74 22.95
N GLU A 35 17.14 12.40 22.99
CA GLU A 35 18.33 11.53 23.14
C GLU A 35 19.39 11.79 22.03
N HIS A 36 18.91 12.15 20.84
CA HIS A 36 19.74 12.47 19.68
C HIS A 36 20.59 13.74 19.83
N GLU A 37 20.28 14.62 20.79
CA GLU A 37 21.00 15.87 21.05
C GLU A 37 22.32 15.64 21.77
N SER A 38 22.39 14.63 22.64
CA SER A 38 23.61 14.20 23.32
C SER A 38 24.55 13.37 22.43
N LEU A 39 24.08 12.93 21.26
CA LEU A 39 24.88 12.13 20.33
C LEU A 39 25.84 12.98 19.48
N THR A 40 26.95 12.36 19.10
CA THR A 40 27.88 12.95 18.13
C THR A 40 27.18 13.23 16.80
N LYS A 41 27.67 14.21 16.03
CA LYS A 41 27.07 14.57 14.72
C LYS A 41 26.92 13.36 13.78
N ARG A 42 27.86 12.42 13.82
CA ARG A 42 27.84 11.19 13.00
C ARG A 42 26.74 10.24 13.44
N GLU A 43 26.59 10.01 14.75
CA GLU A 43 25.58 9.12 15.32
C GLU A 43 24.18 9.71 15.15
N ARG A 44 24.01 11.01 15.41
CA ARG A 44 22.78 11.74 15.14
C ARG A 44 22.35 11.60 13.69
N LEU A 45 23.26 11.80 12.74
CA LEU A 45 22.96 11.64 11.33
C LEU A 45 22.54 10.20 10.98
N ARG A 46 23.17 9.19 11.59
CA ARG A 46 22.80 7.78 11.39
C ARG A 46 21.40 7.49 11.94
N MET A 47 21.10 7.97 13.15
CA MET A 47 19.80 7.83 13.80
C MET A 47 18.70 8.50 12.99
N VAL A 48 18.89 9.75 12.55
CA VAL A 48 17.92 10.47 11.70
C VAL A 48 17.71 9.77 10.36
N LYS A 49 18.77 9.27 9.71
CA LYS A 49 18.63 8.50 8.45
C LYS A 49 17.84 7.21 8.67
N GLN A 50 18.07 6.52 9.78
CA GLN A 50 17.36 5.30 10.13
C GLN A 50 15.88 5.58 10.41
N TYR A 51 15.59 6.59 11.23
CA TYR A 51 14.23 7.05 11.51
C TYR A 51 13.49 7.41 10.22
N ASN A 52 14.07 8.26 9.36
CA ASN A 52 13.45 8.66 8.09
C ASN A 52 13.20 7.46 7.16
N ARG A 53 14.10 6.48 7.14
CA ARG A 53 13.90 5.25 6.36
C ARG A 53 12.73 4.43 6.90
N MET A 54 12.66 4.25 8.22
CA MET A 54 11.57 3.51 8.85
C MET A 54 10.24 4.24 8.70
N GLN A 55 10.21 5.56 8.90
CA GLN A 55 9.00 6.38 8.76
C GLN A 55 8.42 6.31 7.34
N ARG A 56 9.27 6.35 6.31
CA ARG A 56 8.83 6.19 4.90
C ARG A 56 8.25 4.81 4.61
N ALA A 57 8.74 3.77 5.28
CA ALA A 57 8.31 2.39 5.04
C ALA A 57 7.07 2.01 5.85
N PHE A 58 7.00 2.42 7.13
CA PHE A 58 6.03 1.92 8.10
C PHE A 58 5.16 3.01 8.73
N GLY A 59 5.39 4.30 8.44
CA GLY A 59 4.72 5.42 9.12
C GLY A 59 3.20 5.32 9.10
N GLY A 60 2.61 4.96 7.95
CA GLY A 60 1.16 4.79 7.84
C GLY A 60 0.61 3.48 8.42
N LEU A 61 1.47 2.57 8.90
CA LEU A 61 1.09 1.33 9.59
C LEU A 61 1.24 1.44 11.11
N VAL A 62 1.77 2.57 11.62
CA VAL A 62 2.08 2.75 13.06
C VAL A 62 0.86 2.62 13.95
N GLN A 63 -0.34 2.95 13.47
CA GLN A 63 -1.58 2.84 14.24
C GLN A 63 -2.21 1.44 14.20
N MET A 64 -1.64 0.49 13.46
CA MET A 64 -2.20 -0.85 13.31
C MET A 64 -1.61 -1.81 14.33
N ASP A 65 -2.46 -2.37 15.20
CA ASP A 65 -2.04 -3.39 16.17
C ASP A 65 -2.29 -4.81 15.68
N ARG A 66 -3.22 -4.97 14.72
CA ARG A 66 -3.59 -6.26 14.11
C ARG A 66 -3.52 -6.18 12.59
N PRO A 67 -3.34 -7.30 11.87
CA PRO A 67 -3.40 -7.30 10.42
C PRO A 67 -4.77 -6.79 9.95
N PRO A 68 -4.82 -6.13 8.77
CA PRO A 68 -6.06 -5.55 8.27
C PRO A 68 -7.08 -6.65 7.92
N GLY A 69 -8.36 -6.35 8.12
CA GLY A 69 -9.46 -7.24 7.73
C GLY A 69 -9.85 -7.13 6.24
N MET A 70 -9.38 -6.09 5.56
CA MET A 70 -9.58 -5.82 4.13
C MET A 70 -8.48 -4.87 3.66
N VAL A 71 -8.10 -4.95 2.40
CA VAL A 71 -7.15 -4.02 1.77
C VAL A 71 -7.79 -3.27 0.61
N PHE A 72 -7.50 -1.97 0.53
CA PHE A 72 -7.81 -1.14 -0.62
C PHE A 72 -6.53 -0.88 -1.41
N VAL A 73 -6.52 -1.22 -2.70
CA VAL A 73 -5.34 -1.14 -3.58
C VAL A 73 -5.65 -0.24 -4.79
N ILE A 74 -4.70 0.60 -5.16
CA ILE A 74 -4.74 1.40 -6.38
C ILE A 74 -3.70 0.80 -7.32
N ASP A 75 -4.07 0.57 -8.58
CA ASP A 75 -3.23 -0.10 -9.58
C ASP A 75 -2.72 -1.49 -9.09
N PRO A 76 -3.57 -2.54 -9.16
CA PRO A 76 -3.19 -3.90 -8.77
C PRO A 76 -2.11 -4.51 -9.66
N ARG A 77 -1.84 -3.96 -10.85
CA ARG A 77 -0.76 -4.39 -11.73
C ARG A 77 0.59 -3.94 -11.18
N LEU A 78 0.67 -2.69 -10.71
CA LEU A 78 1.87 -2.16 -10.06
C LEU A 78 2.08 -2.74 -8.66
N GLU A 79 0.99 -2.92 -7.90
CA GLU A 79 1.01 -3.43 -6.52
C GLU A 79 0.75 -4.95 -6.44
N ASP A 80 1.33 -5.70 -7.38
CA ASP A 80 1.13 -7.14 -7.55
C ASP A 80 1.55 -7.96 -6.31
N ILE A 81 2.56 -7.53 -5.56
CA ILE A 81 3.00 -8.16 -4.31
C ILE A 81 1.90 -8.03 -3.24
N ALA A 82 1.25 -6.86 -3.14
CA ALA A 82 0.20 -6.63 -2.16
C ALA A 82 -1.01 -7.53 -2.44
N VAL A 83 -1.44 -7.58 -3.70
CA VAL A 83 -2.54 -8.45 -4.17
C VAL A 83 -2.23 -9.92 -3.90
N ARG A 84 -1.04 -10.40 -4.29
CA ARG A 84 -0.63 -11.79 -4.05
C ARG A 84 -0.58 -12.16 -2.58
N GLU A 85 -0.11 -11.26 -1.72
CA GLU A 85 -0.09 -11.49 -0.27
C GLU A 85 -1.49 -11.48 0.36
N ALA A 86 -2.35 -10.55 -0.06
CA ALA A 86 -3.73 -10.49 0.40
C ALA A 86 -4.49 -11.77 0.03
N ASN A 87 -4.35 -12.23 -1.22
CA ASN A 87 -4.92 -13.50 -1.68
C ASN A 87 -4.38 -14.70 -0.87
N ARG A 88 -3.08 -14.74 -0.58
CA ARG A 88 -2.49 -15.82 0.23
C ARG A 88 -2.99 -15.83 1.68
N THR A 89 -3.22 -14.65 2.25
CA THR A 89 -3.76 -14.49 3.61
C THR A 89 -5.29 -14.55 3.67
N LYS A 90 -5.96 -14.63 2.50
CA LYS A 90 -7.42 -14.55 2.36
C LYS A 90 -7.99 -13.24 2.90
N THR A 91 -7.24 -12.15 2.76
CA THR A 91 -7.71 -10.81 3.09
C THR A 91 -8.46 -10.26 1.88
N PRO A 92 -9.76 -9.91 2.02
CA PRO A 92 -10.55 -9.34 0.92
C PRO A 92 -9.88 -8.10 0.31
N ILE A 93 -9.95 -8.00 -1.01
CA ILE A 93 -9.30 -6.96 -1.81
C ILE A 93 -10.37 -6.13 -2.52
N VAL A 94 -10.37 -4.83 -2.22
CA VAL A 94 -11.05 -3.82 -3.04
C VAL A 94 -9.97 -3.12 -3.83
N ALA A 95 -10.08 -3.04 -5.15
CA ALA A 95 -9.05 -2.40 -5.95
C ALA A 95 -9.59 -1.58 -7.12
N LEU A 96 -8.90 -0.48 -7.37
CA LEU A 96 -9.14 0.39 -8.51
C LEU A 96 -8.42 -0.20 -9.73
N CYS A 97 -9.19 -0.63 -10.71
CA CYS A 97 -8.70 -1.36 -11.88
C CYS A 97 -8.86 -0.53 -13.14
N ASP A 98 -7.76 -0.24 -13.84
CA ASP A 98 -7.79 0.27 -15.22
C ASP A 98 -7.76 -0.90 -16.21
N THR A 99 -7.70 -0.60 -17.50
CA THR A 99 -7.77 -1.51 -18.65
C THR A 99 -6.66 -2.57 -18.72
N ASP A 100 -5.57 -2.39 -17.96
CA ASP A 100 -4.42 -3.29 -17.94
C ASP A 100 -4.31 -4.13 -16.66
N ALA A 101 -5.24 -3.96 -15.71
CA ALA A 101 -5.38 -4.76 -14.51
C ALA A 101 -6.23 -6.01 -14.78
N ASP A 102 -5.80 -7.15 -14.21
CA ASP A 102 -6.58 -8.39 -14.22
C ASP A 102 -7.57 -8.41 -13.03
N PRO A 103 -8.89 -8.30 -13.28
CA PRO A 103 -9.90 -8.23 -12.21
C PRO A 103 -10.13 -9.58 -11.51
N ASP A 104 -9.70 -10.71 -12.09
CA ASP A 104 -9.99 -12.04 -11.54
C ASP A 104 -9.26 -12.30 -10.21
N LEU A 105 -8.21 -11.53 -9.92
CA LEU A 105 -7.42 -11.64 -8.69
C LEU A 105 -7.99 -10.79 -7.54
N ILE A 106 -9.11 -10.10 -7.75
CA ILE A 106 -9.63 -9.04 -6.88
C ILE A 106 -11.08 -9.37 -6.53
N ASP A 107 -11.43 -9.32 -5.25
CA ASP A 107 -12.79 -9.64 -4.79
C ASP A 107 -13.81 -8.58 -5.20
N PHE A 108 -13.42 -7.31 -5.13
CA PHE A 108 -14.27 -6.16 -5.45
C PHE A 108 -13.54 -5.20 -6.40
N PRO A 109 -13.49 -5.50 -7.71
CA PRO A 109 -12.86 -4.61 -8.69
C PRO A 109 -13.75 -3.39 -8.98
N VAL A 110 -13.17 -2.20 -8.84
CA VAL A 110 -13.81 -0.92 -9.17
C VAL A 110 -13.17 -0.39 -10.47
N PRO A 111 -13.89 -0.41 -11.60
CA PRO A 111 -13.33 0.06 -12.86
C PRO A 111 -13.16 1.58 -12.84
N ALA A 112 -11.92 2.05 -12.91
CA ALA A 112 -11.60 3.47 -12.97
C ALA A 112 -10.16 3.70 -13.46
N ASN A 113 -9.88 4.93 -13.86
CA ASN A 113 -8.53 5.34 -14.24
C ASN A 113 -7.67 5.53 -12.98
N ASP A 114 -6.56 4.80 -12.89
CA ASP A 114 -5.59 4.84 -11.79
C ASP A 114 -4.42 5.82 -12.03
N ASP A 115 -4.16 6.23 -13.28
CA ASP A 115 -3.15 7.26 -13.61
C ASP A 115 -3.58 8.68 -13.20
N ALA A 116 -4.88 8.95 -13.19
CA ALA A 116 -5.42 10.29 -13.01
C ALA A 116 -5.57 10.65 -11.53
N ILE A 117 -4.79 11.63 -11.06
CA ILE A 117 -4.86 12.16 -9.67
C ILE A 117 -6.29 12.51 -9.26
N ARG A 118 -7.08 13.14 -10.14
CA ARG A 118 -8.47 13.50 -9.86
C ARG A 118 -9.37 12.28 -9.65
N SER A 119 -9.15 11.21 -10.42
CA SER A 119 -9.88 9.95 -10.30
C SER A 119 -9.55 9.27 -8.97
N ILE A 120 -8.25 9.12 -8.67
CA ILE A 120 -7.77 8.55 -7.40
C ILE A 120 -8.32 9.34 -6.22
N GLN A 121 -8.24 10.66 -6.24
CA GLN A 121 -8.74 11.52 -5.15
C GLN A 121 -10.23 11.34 -4.93
N LEU A 122 -11.02 11.36 -6.02
CA LEU A 122 -12.47 11.17 -5.95
C LEU A 122 -12.82 9.81 -5.33
N LEU A 123 -12.22 8.74 -5.83
CA LEU A 123 -12.56 7.39 -5.38
C LEU A 123 -12.05 7.11 -3.96
N THR A 124 -10.82 7.52 -3.65
CA THR A 124 -10.27 7.37 -2.29
C THR A 124 -11.08 8.16 -1.27
N ALA A 125 -11.56 9.37 -1.62
CA ALA A 125 -12.43 10.15 -0.75
C ALA A 125 -13.76 9.44 -0.49
N ARG A 126 -14.42 8.91 -1.54
CA ARG A 126 -15.68 8.16 -1.39
C ARG A 126 -15.50 6.87 -0.58
N VAL A 127 -14.39 6.17 -0.75
CA VAL A 127 -14.05 5.00 0.06
C VAL A 127 -13.81 5.41 1.53
N ALA A 128 -13.14 6.53 1.77
CA ALA A 128 -12.94 7.04 3.14
C ALA A 128 -14.27 7.40 3.81
N ASP A 129 -15.17 8.09 3.10
CA ASP A 129 -16.52 8.41 3.59
C ASP A 129 -17.29 7.13 3.94
N ALA A 130 -17.29 6.13 3.05
CA ALA A 130 -17.94 4.84 3.29
C ALA A 130 -17.34 4.07 4.48
N VAL A 131 -16.02 4.15 4.70
CA VAL A 131 -15.38 3.55 5.88
C VAL A 131 -15.81 4.25 7.17
N LEU A 132 -15.91 5.58 7.16
CA LEU A 132 -16.37 6.34 8.32
C LEU A 132 -17.83 6.03 8.66
N GLU A 133 -18.70 5.97 7.65
CA GLU A 133 -20.08 5.55 7.80
C GLU A 133 -20.16 4.12 8.37
N GLY A 134 -19.39 3.18 7.80
CA GLY A 134 -19.33 1.80 8.27
C GLY A 134 -18.83 1.65 9.71
N VAL A 135 -17.87 2.47 10.14
CA VAL A 135 -17.42 2.50 11.55
C VAL A 135 -18.56 2.96 12.46
N ALA A 136 -19.28 4.02 12.10
CA ALA A 136 -20.39 4.52 12.89
C ALA A 136 -21.53 3.48 13.00
N TYR A 137 -21.87 2.79 11.91
CA TYR A 137 -22.85 1.70 11.96
C TYR A 137 -22.37 0.52 12.81
N GLY A 138 -21.09 0.14 12.70
CA GLY A 138 -20.52 -0.97 13.46
C GLY A 138 -20.47 -0.69 14.97
N GLU A 139 -20.28 0.56 15.38
CA GLU A 139 -20.36 0.97 16.79
C GLU A 139 -21.79 0.81 17.33
N VAL A 140 -22.79 1.28 16.59
CA VAL A 140 -24.21 1.14 16.95
C VAL A 140 -24.62 -0.34 17.02
N GLU A 141 -24.19 -1.15 16.05
CA GLU A 141 -24.47 -2.60 16.04
C GLU A 141 -23.82 -3.31 17.22
N GLN A 142 -22.57 -2.98 17.56
CA GLN A 142 -21.89 -3.53 18.74
C GLN A 142 -22.57 -3.13 20.04
N GLU A 143 -23.04 -1.88 20.16
CA GLU A 143 -23.78 -1.41 21.32
C GLU A 143 -25.15 -2.09 21.44
N ALA A 144 -25.87 -2.25 20.33
CA ALA A 144 -27.15 -2.97 20.27
C ALA A 144 -26.98 -4.46 20.60
N ALA A 145 -25.92 -5.10 20.09
CA ALA A 145 -25.57 -6.48 20.39
C ALA A 145 -25.19 -6.66 21.87
N ALA A 146 -24.45 -5.70 22.45
CA ALA A 146 -24.13 -5.70 23.88
C ALA A 146 -25.37 -5.46 24.77
N ALA A 147 -26.36 -4.71 24.28
CA ALA A 147 -27.64 -4.46 24.93
C ALA A 147 -28.66 -5.61 24.74
N GLY A 148 -28.34 -6.65 23.95
CA GLY A 148 -29.21 -7.81 23.72
C GLY A 148 -30.43 -7.52 22.84
N SER A 149 -30.46 -6.39 22.13
CA SER A 149 -31.51 -6.07 21.16
C SER A 149 -31.03 -6.39 19.74
N VAL A 150 -31.73 -7.28 19.04
CA VAL A 150 -31.49 -7.51 17.62
C VAL A 150 -32.15 -6.34 16.88
N VAL A 151 -31.33 -5.40 16.40
CA VAL A 151 -31.78 -4.38 15.45
C VAL A 151 -31.52 -4.95 14.06
N GLU A 152 -32.59 -5.35 13.38
CA GLU A 152 -32.54 -5.69 11.96
C GLU A 152 -32.53 -4.37 11.18
N ILE A 153 -31.35 -3.94 10.75
CA ILE A 153 -31.18 -2.72 9.94
C ILE A 153 -31.19 -3.14 8.47
N ASP A 154 -32.33 -2.93 7.82
CA ASP A 154 -32.45 -3.01 6.36
C ASP A 154 -31.74 -1.78 5.75
N PRO A 155 -30.75 -1.95 4.85
CA PRO A 155 -29.94 -0.85 4.32
C PRO A 155 -30.69 0.15 3.41
N ALA A 156 -32.03 0.03 3.29
CA ALA A 156 -32.83 0.81 2.34
C ALA A 156 -33.57 2.04 2.91
N ASP A 157 -33.70 2.26 4.22
CA ASP A 157 -34.16 3.54 4.83
C ASP A 157 -34.18 3.41 6.37
N PRO A 158 -33.48 4.27 7.17
CA PRO A 158 -33.79 5.71 7.30
C PRO A 158 -32.53 6.58 7.52
N ALA A 159 -31.43 6.32 6.81
CA ALA A 159 -30.26 7.21 6.85
C ALA A 159 -30.48 8.49 6.01
N ALA A 160 -31.42 8.46 5.05
CA ALA A 160 -31.76 9.59 4.20
C ALA A 160 -32.39 10.76 4.98
N GLU A 161 -33.15 10.50 6.05
CA GLU A 161 -33.72 11.56 6.90
C GLU A 161 -32.69 12.18 7.86
N ALA A 162 -31.71 11.40 8.35
CA ALA A 162 -30.66 11.92 9.21
C ALA A 162 -29.64 12.76 8.43
N VAL A 163 -29.24 12.34 7.23
CA VAL A 163 -28.35 13.14 6.37
C VAL A 163 -29.05 14.37 5.78
N ALA A 164 -30.36 14.31 5.50
CA ALA A 164 -31.12 15.47 5.04
C ALA A 164 -31.30 16.52 6.16
N ALA A 165 -31.48 16.11 7.42
CA ALA A 165 -31.59 17.04 8.55
C ALA A 165 -30.26 17.75 8.86
N VAL A 166 -29.13 17.04 8.75
CA VAL A 166 -27.80 17.62 8.96
C VAL A 166 -27.39 18.53 7.78
N GLN A 167 -27.68 18.14 6.54
CA GLN A 167 -27.41 18.98 5.36
C GLN A 167 -28.35 20.21 5.26
N ALA A 168 -29.59 20.12 5.72
CA ALA A 168 -30.50 21.26 5.80
C ALA A 168 -30.10 22.26 6.88
N ALA A 169 -29.51 21.81 8.00
CA ALA A 169 -28.98 22.68 9.05
C ALA A 169 -27.70 23.41 8.60
N GLU A 170 -26.86 22.76 7.81
CA GLU A 170 -25.64 23.38 7.26
C GLU A 170 -25.96 24.35 6.10
N ALA A 171 -26.94 24.03 5.26
CA ALA A 171 -27.40 24.91 4.18
C ALA A 171 -28.16 26.16 4.67
N ALA A 172 -28.86 26.08 5.82
CA ALA A 172 -29.55 27.23 6.41
C ALA A 172 -28.61 28.27 7.04
N THR A 173 -27.35 27.92 7.30
CA THR A 173 -26.33 28.84 7.83
C THR A 173 -25.55 29.55 6.72
N ALA A 174 -25.75 29.18 5.45
CA ALA A 174 -24.97 29.66 4.33
C ALA A 174 -25.83 30.20 3.16
N THR A 175 -26.81 31.09 3.40
CA THR A 175 -27.35 31.96 2.32
C THR A 175 -28.02 33.22 2.87
N ALA A 176 -27.39 34.39 2.66
CA ALA A 176 -27.95 35.58 1.98
C ALA A 176 -27.09 36.86 2.23
N PRO A 177 -27.00 37.83 1.30
CA PRO A 177 -26.82 37.70 -0.16
C PRO A 177 -25.73 38.65 -0.73
N ALA A 178 -25.52 38.52 -2.04
CA ALA A 178 -24.58 39.27 -2.88
C ALA A 178 -25.07 40.67 -3.31
N ALA A 179 -24.11 41.55 -3.60
CA ALA A 179 -24.16 42.75 -4.48
C ALA A 179 -22.70 43.15 -4.74
N GLU A 180 -22.18 43.56 -5.90
CA GLU A 180 -22.64 43.82 -7.27
C GLU A 180 -21.33 44.02 -8.10
N ALA A 181 -21.26 43.54 -9.34
CA ALA A 181 -20.17 43.81 -10.31
C ALA A 181 -20.67 44.88 -11.32
N PRO A 182 -19.91 45.47 -12.29
CA PRO A 182 -18.60 45.07 -12.88
C PRO A 182 -17.75 46.33 -13.31
N PRO A 183 -16.89 46.40 -14.37
CA PRO A 183 -16.28 45.38 -15.25
C PRO A 183 -14.75 45.51 -15.58
N ALA A 184 -14.20 44.37 -16.01
CA ALA A 184 -13.27 44.10 -17.14
C ALA A 184 -12.08 45.03 -17.52
N ALA A 185 -10.88 44.43 -17.57
CA ALA A 185 -9.91 44.67 -18.66
C ALA A 185 -8.96 43.46 -18.83
N ALA A 186 -8.84 42.99 -20.07
CA ALA A 186 -8.01 41.87 -20.52
C ALA A 186 -6.51 42.25 -20.66
N PRO A 187 -5.57 41.28 -20.66
CA PRO A 187 -4.14 41.56 -20.76
C PRO A 187 -3.64 41.63 -22.22
N PRO A 188 -2.63 42.47 -22.53
CA PRO A 188 -1.89 42.35 -23.79
C PRO A 188 -0.51 41.68 -23.61
N ALA A 189 -0.11 40.93 -24.63
CA ALA A 189 1.25 40.44 -24.90
C ALA A 189 2.02 41.45 -25.83
N PRO A 190 3.25 41.19 -26.34
CA PRO A 190 4.52 41.80 -25.89
C PRO A 190 5.30 42.66 -26.94
N GLU A 191 6.50 43.14 -26.54
CA GLU A 191 7.67 43.72 -27.28
C GLU A 191 7.73 45.27 -27.50
N PRO A 192 8.93 45.93 -27.69
CA PRO A 192 10.31 45.42 -27.98
C PRO A 192 11.50 46.02 -27.16
N ALA A 193 12.73 45.54 -27.46
CA ALA A 193 14.05 45.95 -26.93
C ALA A 193 14.55 47.34 -27.44
N PRO A 194 15.70 47.94 -26.98
CA PRO A 194 17.06 47.46 -27.35
C PRO A 194 18.25 47.73 -26.37
N ALA A 195 19.33 46.95 -26.59
CA ALA A 195 20.79 47.27 -26.55
C ALA A 195 21.47 47.90 -25.30
N ALA A 196 22.74 47.65 -24.94
CA ALA A 196 23.81 46.72 -25.30
C ALA A 196 25.03 47.05 -24.41
N THR A 197 25.77 46.06 -23.88
CA THR A 197 27.25 46.02 -23.88
C THR A 197 27.76 44.64 -23.44
N ALA A 198 28.79 44.14 -24.13
CA ALA A 198 29.48 42.85 -23.99
C ALA A 198 31.01 43.11 -23.79
N PRO A 199 31.94 42.14 -23.87
CA PRO A 199 32.15 40.79 -23.28
C PRO A 199 33.55 40.76 -22.55
N PRO A 200 34.37 39.67 -22.35
CA PRO A 200 34.34 38.21 -22.71
C PRO A 200 34.67 37.27 -21.50
N ALA A 201 34.85 35.94 -21.54
CA ALA A 201 35.37 35.00 -22.54
C ALA A 201 34.93 33.52 -22.28
N ALA A 202 35.28 32.67 -23.24
CA ALA A 202 34.86 31.29 -23.56
C ALA A 202 35.23 30.15 -22.59
N GLU A 203 34.44 29.06 -22.63
CA GLU A 203 34.88 27.64 -22.64
C GLU A 203 33.77 26.70 -23.23
N PRO A 204 34.12 25.62 -23.98
CA PRO A 204 33.18 24.74 -24.72
C PRO A 204 32.67 23.50 -23.90
N PRO A 205 31.71 22.68 -24.42
CA PRO A 205 30.74 21.91 -23.61
C PRO A 205 31.18 20.48 -23.22
N PRO A 206 30.50 19.83 -22.25
CA PRO A 206 30.78 18.44 -21.88
C PRO A 206 30.09 17.43 -22.82
N GLU A 207 30.88 16.45 -23.28
CA GLU A 207 30.44 15.25 -24.00
C GLU A 207 29.63 14.28 -23.11
N ALA A 208 28.75 13.55 -23.79
CA ALA A 208 27.91 12.48 -23.28
C ALA A 208 28.70 11.31 -22.70
N VAL A 209 28.23 10.74 -21.58
CA VAL A 209 28.70 9.44 -21.09
C VAL A 209 27.53 8.46 -21.03
N ALA A 210 27.76 7.34 -21.70
CA ALA A 210 26.85 6.27 -22.03
C ALA A 210 26.51 5.34 -20.85
N ALA A 211 25.44 4.57 -21.08
CA ALA A 211 24.89 3.51 -20.24
C ALA A 211 25.90 2.41 -19.84
N PRO A 212 25.70 1.73 -18.69
CA PRO A 212 26.49 0.56 -18.31
C PRO A 212 26.09 -0.69 -19.11
N PRO A 213 27.03 -1.56 -19.52
CA PRO A 213 26.73 -2.78 -20.26
C PRO A 213 26.36 -3.95 -19.35
N ALA A 214 25.48 -4.81 -19.89
CA ALA A 214 25.20 -6.16 -19.41
C ALA A 214 26.40 -7.10 -19.65
N PRO A 215 26.61 -8.15 -18.83
CA PRO A 215 27.58 -9.19 -19.15
C PRO A 215 26.97 -10.28 -20.05
N GLU A 216 27.58 -10.46 -21.23
CA GLU A 216 27.33 -11.54 -22.19
C GLU A 216 28.25 -12.75 -21.92
N VAL A 217 27.77 -13.92 -22.36
CA VAL A 217 28.20 -15.29 -22.10
C VAL A 217 29.27 -15.77 -23.10
N ALA A 218 30.23 -16.60 -22.67
CA ALA A 218 30.85 -17.71 -23.44
C ALA A 218 32.01 -18.40 -22.66
N PRO A 219 32.43 -19.64 -22.97
CA PRO A 219 31.71 -20.79 -23.53
C PRO A 219 31.88 -22.09 -22.69
N ALA A 220 31.26 -23.16 -23.16
CA ALA A 220 31.16 -24.50 -22.57
C ALA A 220 32.50 -25.23 -22.37
N ALA A 221 32.60 -25.93 -21.23
CA ALA A 221 33.54 -27.03 -21.00
C ALA A 221 32.83 -28.15 -20.20
N GLU A 222 32.59 -29.26 -20.92
CA GLU A 222 32.70 -30.67 -20.52
C GLU A 222 32.14 -31.14 -19.16
N ALA A 223 31.05 -31.90 -19.24
CA ALA A 223 30.41 -32.61 -18.13
C ALA A 223 31.20 -33.88 -17.73
N PRO A 224 31.45 -34.14 -16.43
CA PRO A 224 31.80 -35.47 -15.96
C PRO A 224 30.55 -36.38 -15.95
N PRO A 225 30.70 -37.70 -16.19
CA PRO A 225 29.58 -38.59 -16.45
C PRO A 225 28.73 -38.85 -15.22
N ALA A 226 27.42 -39.00 -15.48
CA ALA A 226 26.39 -39.35 -14.53
C ALA A 226 26.71 -40.67 -13.80
N ALA A 227 26.76 -40.61 -12.48
CA ALA A 227 26.66 -41.78 -11.63
C ALA A 227 25.28 -42.41 -11.83
N ALA A 228 25.28 -43.68 -12.25
CA ALA A 228 24.09 -44.48 -12.46
C ALA A 228 23.23 -44.56 -11.19
N PRO A 229 21.88 -44.56 -11.31
CA PRO A 229 21.02 -44.87 -10.17
C PRO A 229 21.25 -46.33 -9.73
N PRO A 230 21.27 -46.64 -8.43
CA PRO A 230 21.30 -48.02 -7.99
C PRO A 230 20.05 -48.75 -8.46
N ALA A 231 20.24 -49.97 -8.98
CA ALA A 231 19.18 -50.86 -9.43
C ALA A 231 18.14 -51.11 -8.31
N PRO A 232 16.85 -51.29 -8.63
CA PRO A 232 15.87 -51.70 -7.65
C PRO A 232 16.20 -53.10 -7.14
N GLU A 233 16.36 -53.21 -5.83
CA GLU A 233 16.49 -54.46 -5.10
C GLU A 233 15.28 -55.34 -5.40
N ALA A 234 15.54 -56.55 -5.91
CA ALA A 234 14.51 -57.53 -6.23
C ALA A 234 13.75 -57.92 -4.94
N PRO A 235 12.42 -58.11 -5.00
CA PRO A 235 11.67 -58.57 -3.84
C PRO A 235 12.12 -59.99 -3.46
N PRO A 236 12.34 -60.30 -2.17
CA PRO A 236 12.52 -61.68 -1.75
C PRO A 236 11.25 -62.47 -2.02
N ALA A 237 11.42 -63.68 -2.56
CA ALA A 237 10.37 -64.67 -2.76
C ALA A 237 9.67 -65.05 -1.43
N PRO A 238 8.40 -65.49 -1.47
CA PRO A 238 7.65 -65.79 -0.26
C PRO A 238 8.16 -67.08 0.40
N GLU A 239 8.66 -66.98 1.63
CA GLU A 239 8.77 -68.15 2.51
C GLU A 239 7.41 -68.44 3.16
N ALA A 240 7.08 -69.74 3.16
CA ALA A 240 5.82 -70.36 3.54
C ALA A 240 5.44 -70.11 5.02
N PRO A 241 4.14 -70.20 5.37
CA PRO A 241 3.69 -70.06 6.75
C PRO A 241 4.17 -71.25 7.60
N SER A 242 4.97 -70.97 8.62
CA SER A 242 5.18 -71.90 9.73
C SER A 242 3.98 -71.82 10.67
N ASP A 243 3.13 -72.85 10.61
CA ASP A 243 2.29 -73.29 11.71
C ASP A 243 3.12 -73.38 12.99
N ASP A 244 2.81 -72.56 13.99
CA ASP A 244 2.95 -72.95 15.40
C ASP A 244 2.07 -72.03 16.27
N ASN A 245 0.84 -72.47 16.51
CA ASN A 245 -0.03 -71.94 17.55
C ASN A 245 -0.21 -73.04 18.60
N PRO A 246 0.35 -72.90 19.81
CA PRO A 246 -0.05 -73.75 20.91
C PRO A 246 -1.22 -73.12 21.67
N GLU A 247 -2.40 -73.74 21.56
CA GLU A 247 -3.46 -73.63 22.56
C GLU A 247 -2.96 -74.14 23.91
N SER A 248 -3.09 -73.32 24.96
CA SER A 248 -3.60 -73.64 26.32
C SER A 248 -3.14 -72.61 27.35
#